data_AF-A0A0P4WB49-F1
#
_entry.id   AF-A0A0P4WB49-F1
#
_cell.length_a   1.000
_cell.length_b   1.000
_cell.length_c   1.000
_cell.angle_alpha   90.00
_cell.angle_beta   90.00
_cell.angle_gamma   90.00
#
_symmetry.space_group_name_H-M   'P 1'
#
loop_
_entity.id
_entity.type
_entity.pdbx_description
1 polymer ?
#
loop_
_entity_poly.entity_id
_entity_poly.type
_entity_poly.pdbx_seq_one_letter_code
_entity_poly.pdbx_strand_id
1 'polypeptide(L)'
;MFNRRVLSSHRDVFDVEVKRGGDGSHTMRGLWWPVAHQLLKQAATVTLPRRFLPEARRRFYKNVTVAGNGGIYEVNLDLHKLKTPKGHTLQIPNYGLALAVAQEWAVTKDKIVPSLMHLTGLSYTVIDNPNHETKWDTVHKTLEYLDTDTLLFREDGEELNTLQAKEWDPILEWFNKKFDANIKPCPGLFGADIPDPVRETIRRYLLSYDVWAVNGFLYGVEALKSVILTIAAAERKITAEKASFLSRLELEYQSPDMPATTTHPPYLSTPPPPQQHPTTVPSTFPPLTSLGVADFPLGFGGVGA
;
A
#
# COMPACT_ATOMS: atom_id res chain seq x y z
N MET A 1 36.82 -44.89 17.08
CA MET A 1 35.80 -44.33 17.98
C MET A 1 34.73 -43.65 17.13
N PHE A 2 33.47 -44.03 17.33
CA PHE A 2 32.33 -43.81 16.45
C PHE A 2 31.30 -42.86 17.10
N ASN A 3 30.71 -42.00 16.27
CA ASN A 3 29.30 -41.54 16.22
C ASN A 3 28.61 -40.58 17.23
N ARG A 4 28.04 -39.51 16.62
CA ARG A 4 26.64 -38.99 16.59
C ARG A 4 25.89 -38.47 17.84
N ARG A 5 25.42 -37.20 17.67
CA ARG A 5 24.09 -36.56 17.93
C ARG A 5 23.19 -37.16 19.02
N VAL A 6 22.65 -36.30 19.91
CA VAL A 6 21.20 -36.09 20.15
C VAL A 6 20.97 -34.66 20.67
N LEU A 7 19.89 -34.03 20.16
CA LEU A 7 19.31 -32.74 20.53
C LEU A 7 18.62 -32.79 21.91
N SER A 8 18.72 -31.75 22.74
CA SER A 8 17.67 -31.48 23.74
C SER A 8 17.28 -30.01 23.74
N SER A 9 16.05 -29.79 23.28
CA SER A 9 15.24 -28.58 23.47
C SER A 9 15.12 -28.24 24.96
N HIS A 10 15.31 -26.97 25.32
CA HIS A 10 14.93 -26.40 26.61
C HIS A 10 14.53 -24.93 26.44
N ARG A 11 13.52 -24.53 27.25
CA ARG A 11 12.98 -23.18 27.53
C ARG A 11 11.86 -22.69 26.60
N ASP A 12 10.73 -22.15 27.06
CA ASP A 12 10.25 -21.78 28.40
C ASP A 12 8.78 -21.29 28.30
N VAL A 13 7.99 -21.47 29.39
CA VAL A 13 6.84 -20.62 29.85
C VAL A 13 5.51 -20.77 29.05
N PHE A 14 4.35 -21.08 29.64
CA PHE A 14 3.59 -20.40 30.71
C PHE A 14 2.83 -21.39 31.63
N ASP A 15 3.05 -21.28 32.94
CA ASP A 15 2.11 -21.73 33.98
C ASP A 15 1.11 -20.60 34.25
N VAL A 16 -0.19 -20.92 34.21
CA VAL A 16 -1.27 -20.01 34.66
C VAL A 16 -1.91 -20.61 35.90
N GLU A 17 -1.55 -20.04 37.04
CA GLU A 17 -2.12 -20.36 38.36
C GLU A 17 -3.44 -19.57 38.54
N VAL A 18 -4.58 -20.27 38.61
CA VAL A 18 -5.89 -19.64 38.86
C VAL A 18 -6.25 -19.75 40.33
N LYS A 19 -6.06 -18.66 41.08
CA LYS A 19 -6.66 -18.44 42.41
C LYS A 19 -8.17 -18.21 42.27
N ARG A 20 -8.98 -19.00 42.97
CA ARG A 20 -10.37 -18.63 43.29
C ARG A 20 -10.56 -18.66 44.80
N GLY A 21 -10.78 -17.47 45.37
CA GLY A 21 -11.35 -17.30 46.70
C GLY A 21 -12.81 -17.76 46.73
N GLY A 22 -13.24 -18.17 47.94
CA GLY A 22 -14.60 -18.62 48.27
C GLY A 22 -15.68 -17.55 47.99
N ASP A 23 -16.97 -17.83 48.10
CA ASP A 23 -17.71 -18.80 48.89
C ASP A 23 -19.10 -18.98 48.23
N GLY A 24 -19.78 -20.10 48.45
CA GLY A 24 -21.15 -20.34 47.96
C GLY A 24 -21.33 -21.62 47.15
N SER A 25 -21.54 -22.72 47.88
CA SER A 25 -21.81 -24.07 47.39
C SER A 25 -23.10 -24.22 46.57
N HIS A 26 -23.03 -24.88 45.41
CA HIS A 26 -23.90 -26.01 45.07
C HIS A 26 -23.21 -26.92 44.05
N THR A 27 -22.87 -28.11 44.49
CA THR A 27 -22.20 -29.17 43.73
C THR A 27 -23.20 -29.93 42.86
N MET A 28 -23.17 -29.72 41.55
CA MET A 28 -23.58 -30.74 40.56
C MET A 28 -22.33 -31.45 40.02
N ARG A 29 -21.65 -32.19 40.90
CA ARG A 29 -20.65 -33.18 40.49
C ARG A 29 -21.36 -34.52 40.36
N GLY A 30 -21.61 -34.97 39.13
CA GLY A 30 -21.96 -36.37 38.93
C GLY A 30 -22.97 -36.63 37.83
N LEU A 31 -22.65 -36.24 36.59
CA LEU A 31 -23.04 -37.03 35.41
C LEU A 31 -22.34 -36.62 34.11
N TRP A 32 -21.56 -35.53 34.11
CA TRP A 32 -20.96 -34.98 32.88
C TRP A 32 -19.43 -34.88 32.90
N TRP A 33 -18.78 -35.15 34.04
CA TRP A 33 -17.31 -35.09 34.14
C TRP A 33 -16.59 -36.12 33.25
N PRO A 34 -17.04 -37.39 33.13
CA PRO A 34 -16.37 -38.34 32.25
C PRO A 34 -16.45 -37.94 30.77
N VAL A 35 -17.56 -37.33 30.36
CA VAL A 35 -17.80 -36.86 28.99
C VAL A 35 -17.01 -35.58 28.70
N ALA A 36 -17.00 -34.62 29.62
CA ALA A 36 -16.22 -33.39 29.49
C ALA A 36 -14.71 -33.66 29.45
N HIS A 37 -14.22 -34.65 30.22
CA HIS A 37 -12.81 -35.03 30.22
C HIS A 37 -12.40 -35.79 28.94
N GLN A 38 -13.33 -36.53 28.32
CA GLN A 38 -13.13 -37.18 27.01
C GLN A 38 -13.07 -36.13 25.88
N LEU A 39 -13.95 -35.11 25.93
CA LEU A 39 -13.99 -34.01 24.96
C LEU A 39 -12.78 -33.07 25.08
N LEU A 40 -12.30 -32.80 26.30
CA LEU A 40 -11.09 -32.00 26.53
C LEU A 40 -9.80 -32.73 26.11
N LYS A 41 -9.75 -34.06 26.23
CA LYS A 41 -8.64 -34.87 25.68
C LYS A 41 -8.65 -34.93 24.15
N GLN A 42 -9.82 -34.88 23.52
CA GLN A 42 -9.94 -34.77 22.06
C GLN A 42 -9.62 -33.36 21.54
N ALA A 43 -9.84 -32.32 22.34
CA ALA A 43 -9.53 -30.93 21.99
C ALA A 43 -8.04 -30.56 22.04
N ALA A 44 -7.19 -31.35 22.71
CA ALA A 44 -5.77 -31.04 22.92
C ALA A 44 -4.80 -31.63 21.87
N THR A 45 -5.30 -32.27 20.82
CA THR A 45 -4.48 -32.73 19.68
C THR A 45 -5.10 -32.33 18.35
N VAL A 46 -5.40 -31.04 18.21
CA VAL A 46 -5.45 -30.45 16.87
C VAL A 46 -4.03 -30.05 16.51
N THR A 47 -3.22 -31.03 16.07
CA THR A 47 -2.03 -30.73 15.29
C THR A 47 -2.55 -30.18 13.96
N LEU A 48 -2.73 -28.86 13.90
CA LEU A 48 -3.02 -28.20 12.63
C LEU A 48 -1.95 -28.68 11.65
N PRO A 49 -2.31 -29.31 10.52
CA PRO A 49 -1.33 -29.73 9.55
C PRO A 49 -0.56 -28.47 9.20
N ARG A 50 0.76 -28.53 9.42
CA ARG A 50 1.70 -27.47 9.05
C ARG A 50 1.31 -27.10 7.63
N ARG A 51 0.62 -25.95 7.45
CA ARG A 51 0.17 -25.52 6.12
C ARG A 51 1.40 -25.66 5.26
N PHE A 52 1.33 -26.50 4.22
CA PHE A 52 2.39 -26.66 3.24
C PHE A 52 2.50 -25.34 2.49
N LEU A 53 2.97 -24.30 3.17
CA LEU A 53 3.52 -23.13 2.53
C LEU A 53 4.72 -23.69 1.77
N PRO A 54 4.73 -23.65 0.44
CA PRO A 54 5.89 -24.08 -0.33
C PRO A 54 7.11 -23.36 0.25
N GLU A 55 8.18 -24.12 0.53
CA GLU A 55 9.38 -23.52 1.12
C GLU A 55 9.84 -22.36 0.25
N ALA A 56 10.01 -21.18 0.87
CA ALA A 56 10.45 -19.98 0.18
C ALA A 56 11.73 -20.28 -0.62
N ARG A 57 11.65 -20.01 -1.94
CA ARG A 57 12.71 -20.36 -2.90
C ARG A 57 14.02 -19.69 -2.47
N ARG A 58 15.11 -20.45 -2.43
CA ARG A 58 16.45 -19.88 -2.15
C ARG A 58 16.84 -18.90 -3.26
N ARG A 59 17.57 -17.84 -2.89
CA ARG A 59 18.18 -16.92 -3.86
C ARG A 59 19.08 -17.73 -4.80
N PHE A 60 18.85 -17.58 -6.09
CA PHE A 60 19.54 -18.34 -7.15
C PHE A 60 20.37 -17.44 -8.09
N TYR A 61 20.43 -16.14 -7.81
CA TYR A 61 21.09 -15.12 -8.62
C TYR A 61 22.11 -14.33 -7.80
N LYS A 62 23.14 -13.77 -8.46
CA LYS A 62 24.16 -12.93 -7.81
C LYS A 62 23.93 -11.45 -8.06
N ASN A 63 23.81 -11.05 -9.32
CA ASN A 63 23.71 -9.67 -9.74
C ASN A 63 22.27 -9.32 -10.13
N VAL A 64 21.88 -8.07 -9.88
CA VAL A 64 20.61 -7.51 -10.35
C VAL A 64 20.92 -6.24 -11.12
N THR A 65 20.40 -6.13 -12.34
CA THR A 65 20.61 -4.95 -13.19
C THR A 65 19.31 -4.50 -13.83
N VAL A 66 19.24 -3.22 -14.18
CA VAL A 66 18.16 -2.66 -14.99
C VAL A 66 18.72 -2.33 -16.37
N ALA A 67 18.06 -2.84 -17.41
CA ALA A 67 18.41 -2.56 -18.80
C ALA A 67 17.21 -1.97 -19.53
N GLY A 68 17.45 -1.07 -20.48
CA GLY A 68 16.38 -0.46 -21.27
C GLY A 68 16.79 0.90 -21.83
N ASN A 69 16.18 1.27 -22.94
CA ASN A 69 16.25 2.61 -23.55
C ASN A 69 14.86 2.95 -24.11
N GLY A 70 14.53 4.24 -24.21
CA GLY A 70 13.32 4.68 -24.90
C GLY A 70 12.00 4.42 -24.16
N GLY A 71 12.02 4.37 -22.83
CA GLY A 71 10.80 4.37 -22.01
C GLY A 71 10.28 3.00 -21.57
N ILE A 72 10.99 1.91 -21.87
CA ILE A 72 10.69 0.58 -21.33
C ILE A 72 11.96 0.02 -20.68
N TYR A 73 11.82 -0.47 -19.45
CA TYR A 73 12.91 -0.96 -18.62
C TYR A 73 12.64 -2.38 -18.14
N GLU A 74 13.66 -3.21 -18.17
CA GLU A 74 13.63 -4.61 -17.81
C GLU A 74 14.57 -4.84 -16.62
N VAL A 75 14.12 -5.64 -15.66
CA VAL A 75 14.94 -6.09 -14.54
C VAL A 75 15.58 -7.43 -14.90
N ASN A 76 16.89 -7.55 -14.74
CA ASN A 76 17.64 -8.77 -15.00
C ASN A 76 18.23 -9.33 -13.71
N LEU A 77 18.13 -10.65 -13.55
CA LEU A 77 18.82 -11.43 -12.54
C LEU A 77 19.97 -12.18 -13.22
N ASP A 78 21.20 -11.80 -12.90
CA ASP A 78 22.40 -12.14 -13.65
C ASP A 78 22.27 -11.80 -15.14
N LEU A 79 22.08 -12.80 -16.00
CA LEU A 79 21.89 -12.65 -17.46
C LEU A 79 20.46 -12.98 -17.90
N HIS A 80 19.55 -13.22 -16.96
CA HIS A 80 18.19 -13.63 -17.24
C HIS A 80 17.19 -12.51 -16.94
N LYS A 81 16.34 -12.20 -17.92
CA LYS A 81 15.23 -11.26 -17.73
C LYS A 81 14.26 -11.79 -16.67
N LEU A 82 13.88 -10.94 -15.73
CA LEU A 82 12.87 -11.26 -14.75
C LEU A 82 11.52 -11.44 -15.45
N LYS A 83 10.82 -12.52 -15.10
CA LYS A 83 9.52 -12.86 -15.67
C LYS A 83 8.43 -12.80 -14.61
N THR A 84 7.21 -12.51 -15.06
CA THR A 84 6.00 -12.60 -14.27
C THR A 84 5.60 -14.07 -14.05
N PRO A 85 4.69 -14.36 -13.09
CA PRO A 85 4.16 -15.70 -12.89
C PRO A 85 3.53 -16.34 -14.15
N LYS A 86 2.87 -15.55 -15.02
CA LYS A 86 2.37 -16.04 -16.32
C LYS A 86 3.46 -16.17 -17.41
N GLY A 87 4.70 -15.84 -17.09
CA GLY A 87 5.86 -16.02 -17.97
C GLY A 87 6.16 -14.84 -18.89
N HIS A 88 5.46 -13.72 -18.75
CA HIS A 88 5.75 -12.49 -19.49
C HIS A 88 7.05 -11.85 -18.98
N THR A 89 7.78 -11.15 -19.85
CA THR A 89 8.94 -10.36 -19.41
C THR A 89 8.46 -9.16 -18.59
N LEU A 90 9.09 -8.89 -17.44
CA LEU A 90 8.77 -7.73 -16.61
C LEU A 90 9.29 -6.45 -17.28
N GLN A 91 8.44 -5.84 -18.09
CA GLN A 91 8.69 -4.58 -18.80
C GLN A 91 7.94 -3.44 -18.09
N ILE A 92 8.71 -2.49 -17.55
CA ILE A 92 8.19 -1.40 -16.72
C ILE A 92 8.40 -0.07 -17.48
N PRO A 93 7.37 0.78 -17.64
CA PRO A 93 7.46 2.02 -18.44
C PRO A 93 8.15 3.19 -17.71
N ASN A 94 8.65 2.95 -16.50
CA ASN A 94 9.24 3.97 -15.63
C ASN A 94 10.55 3.47 -15.03
N TYR A 95 11.63 4.24 -15.22
CA TYR A 95 12.96 3.85 -14.75
C TYR A 95 13.07 3.79 -13.23
N GLY A 96 12.46 4.76 -12.53
CA GLY A 96 12.47 4.81 -11.07
C GLY A 96 11.76 3.61 -10.45
N LEU A 97 10.62 3.21 -11.01
CA LEU A 97 9.93 1.98 -10.59
C LEU A 97 10.76 0.73 -10.90
N ALA A 98 11.38 0.64 -12.07
CA ALA A 98 12.24 -0.49 -12.42
C ALA A 98 13.45 -0.62 -11.49
N LEU A 99 14.07 0.50 -11.10
CA LEU A 99 15.13 0.53 -10.10
C LEU A 99 14.66 0.09 -8.72
N ALA A 100 13.48 0.56 -8.28
CA ALA A 100 12.92 0.18 -6.99
C ALA A 100 12.60 -1.33 -6.94
N VAL A 101 12.03 -1.89 -8.01
CA VAL A 101 11.85 -3.33 -8.17
C VAL A 101 13.20 -4.05 -8.13
N ALA A 102 14.19 -3.61 -8.92
CA ALA A 102 15.53 -4.21 -8.90
C ALA A 102 16.15 -4.19 -7.49
N GLN A 103 15.90 -3.14 -6.71
CA GLN A 103 16.37 -3.04 -5.34
C GLN A 103 15.73 -4.10 -4.42
N GLU A 104 14.43 -4.40 -4.55
CA GLU A 104 13.79 -5.50 -3.79
C GLU A 104 14.51 -6.84 -4.01
N TRP A 105 14.89 -7.11 -5.27
CA TRP A 105 15.65 -8.31 -5.62
C TRP A 105 17.09 -8.23 -5.10
N ALA A 106 17.75 -7.07 -5.18
CA ALA A 106 19.13 -6.91 -4.74
C ALA A 106 19.31 -7.16 -3.23
N VAL A 107 18.39 -6.65 -2.40
CA VAL A 107 18.44 -6.75 -0.93
C VAL A 107 18.04 -8.12 -0.38
N THR A 108 17.39 -8.95 -1.20
CA THR A 108 16.99 -10.31 -0.81
C THR A 108 18.22 -11.16 -0.50
N LYS A 109 18.41 -11.65 0.73
CA LYS A 109 19.62 -12.40 1.13
C LYS A 109 19.53 -13.88 0.74
N ASP A 110 18.90 -14.69 1.57
CA ASP A 110 18.96 -16.15 1.46
C ASP A 110 17.75 -16.76 0.75
N LYS A 111 16.56 -16.19 1.01
CA LYS A 111 15.28 -16.70 0.53
C LYS A 111 14.46 -15.58 -0.09
N ILE A 112 13.87 -15.87 -1.24
CA ILE A 112 12.91 -15.01 -1.92
C ILE A 112 11.59 -15.13 -1.17
N VAL A 113 11.16 -14.04 -0.54
CA VAL A 113 9.93 -13.95 0.24
C VAL A 113 9.00 -12.98 -0.48
N PRO A 114 8.02 -13.46 -1.27
CA PRO A 114 7.17 -12.59 -2.09
C PRO A 114 6.42 -11.52 -1.29
N SER A 115 6.08 -11.79 -0.03
CA SER A 115 5.40 -10.83 0.85
C SER A 115 6.26 -9.62 1.24
N LEU A 116 7.55 -9.62 0.92
CA LEU A 116 8.46 -8.49 1.11
C LEU A 116 8.81 -7.78 -0.22
N MET A 117 8.23 -8.24 -1.33
CA MET A 117 8.52 -7.74 -2.68
C MET A 117 7.26 -7.09 -3.28
N HIS A 118 6.76 -6.06 -2.59
CA HIS A 118 5.47 -5.43 -2.90
C HIS A 118 5.46 -4.77 -4.27
N LEU A 119 6.53 -4.09 -4.67
CA LEU A 119 6.62 -3.44 -5.98
C LEU A 119 6.72 -4.47 -7.11
N THR A 120 7.46 -5.55 -6.88
CA THR A 120 7.51 -6.70 -7.80
C THR A 120 6.14 -7.33 -7.96
N GLY A 121 5.45 -7.62 -6.84
CA GLY A 121 4.12 -8.20 -6.84
C GLY A 121 3.09 -7.32 -7.56
N LEU A 122 3.10 -6.02 -7.29
CA LEU A 122 2.22 -5.06 -7.96
C LEU A 122 2.51 -4.98 -9.47
N SER A 123 3.79 -4.96 -9.85
CA SER A 123 4.20 -4.97 -11.27
C SER A 123 3.74 -6.24 -11.99
N TYR A 124 3.78 -7.40 -11.31
CA TYR A 124 3.23 -8.63 -11.86
C TYR A 124 1.72 -8.54 -12.06
N THR A 125 0.98 -8.01 -11.10
CA THR A 125 -0.48 -7.83 -11.21
C THR A 125 -0.85 -6.95 -12.41
N VAL A 126 -0.13 -5.84 -12.62
CA VAL A 126 -0.38 -4.94 -13.75
C VAL A 126 -0.15 -5.63 -15.10
N ILE A 127 0.94 -6.38 -15.25
CA ILE A 127 1.29 -7.05 -16.51
C ILE A 127 0.42 -8.28 -16.76
N ASP A 128 0.24 -9.13 -15.75
CA ASP A 128 -0.45 -10.41 -15.92
C ASP A 128 -1.97 -10.26 -15.92
N ASN A 129 -2.48 -9.13 -15.36
CA ASN A 129 -3.89 -8.79 -15.22
C ASN A 129 -4.79 -10.04 -15.02
N PRO A 130 -4.65 -10.75 -13.88
CA PRO A 130 -5.26 -12.06 -13.70
C PRO A 130 -6.78 -12.05 -13.81
N ASN A 131 -7.40 -10.92 -13.46
CA ASN A 131 -8.86 -10.75 -13.47
C ASN A 131 -9.38 -10.09 -14.76
N HIS A 132 -8.50 -9.79 -15.72
CA HIS A 132 -8.85 -9.10 -16.96
C HIS A 132 -9.58 -7.76 -16.73
N GLU A 133 -9.19 -7.05 -15.68
CA GLU A 133 -9.79 -5.78 -15.30
C GLU A 133 -9.33 -4.66 -16.24
N THR A 134 -10.27 -3.82 -16.66
CA THR A 134 -9.95 -2.61 -17.38
C THR A 134 -9.50 -1.52 -16.39
N LYS A 135 -8.83 -0.49 -16.89
CA LYS A 135 -8.50 0.70 -16.08
C LYS A 135 -9.74 1.30 -15.43
N TRP A 136 -10.89 1.24 -16.11
CA TRP A 136 -12.16 1.74 -15.59
C TRP A 136 -12.64 0.92 -14.39
N ASP A 137 -12.55 -0.42 -14.46
CA ASP A 137 -12.94 -1.31 -13.36
C ASP A 137 -12.10 -1.06 -12.10
N THR A 138 -10.78 -0.89 -12.27
CA THR A 138 -9.88 -0.57 -11.16
C THR A 138 -10.22 0.78 -10.51
N VAL A 139 -10.53 1.81 -11.31
CA VAL A 139 -10.98 3.11 -10.80
C VAL A 139 -12.34 2.99 -10.11
N HIS A 140 -13.27 2.21 -10.66
CA HIS A 140 -14.58 1.97 -10.04
C HIS A 140 -14.42 1.37 -8.64
N LYS A 141 -13.65 0.29 -8.51
CA LYS A 141 -13.31 -0.32 -7.21
C LYS A 141 -12.66 0.65 -6.24
N THR A 142 -11.76 1.51 -6.75
CA THR A 142 -11.12 2.54 -5.92
C THR A 142 -12.18 3.49 -5.32
N LEU A 143 -13.20 3.85 -6.10
CA LEU A 143 -14.27 4.76 -5.67
C LEU A 143 -15.31 4.12 -4.73
N GLU A 144 -15.41 2.79 -4.68
CA GLU A 144 -16.26 2.09 -3.70
C GLU A 144 -15.81 2.35 -2.26
N TYR A 145 -14.51 2.63 -2.06
CA TYR A 145 -13.97 3.01 -0.75
C TYR A 145 -14.29 4.44 -0.34
N LEU A 146 -14.75 5.30 -1.25
CA LEU A 146 -14.95 6.71 -0.94
C LEU A 146 -16.10 6.92 0.06
N ASP A 147 -17.17 6.13 -0.06
CA ASP A 147 -18.34 6.17 0.85
C ASP A 147 -18.02 5.62 2.24
N THR A 148 -16.97 4.79 2.31
CA THR A 148 -16.47 4.13 3.52
C THR A 148 -15.07 4.62 3.91
N ASP A 149 -14.69 5.83 3.48
CA ASP A 149 -13.36 6.37 3.71
C ASP A 149 -13.12 6.64 5.20
N THR A 150 -11.97 6.16 5.73
CA THR A 150 -11.62 6.26 7.15
C THR A 150 -11.79 7.67 7.73
N LEU A 151 -11.55 8.74 6.97
CA LEU A 151 -11.61 10.11 7.49
C LEU A 151 -13.04 10.59 7.77
N LEU A 152 -14.03 9.88 7.23
CA LEU A 152 -15.44 10.25 7.31
C LEU A 152 -16.14 9.65 8.53
N PHE A 153 -15.56 8.64 9.19
CA PHE A 153 -16.14 8.02 10.37
C PHE A 153 -15.44 8.56 11.61
N ARG A 154 -16.17 9.31 12.44
CA ARG A 154 -15.64 9.89 13.68
C ARG A 154 -16.15 9.11 14.88
N GLU A 155 -15.30 9.03 15.89
CA GLU A 155 -15.62 8.42 17.17
C GLU A 155 -16.41 9.38 18.06
N ASP A 156 -17.26 8.82 18.93
CA ASP A 156 -18.15 9.61 19.79
C ASP A 156 -17.45 10.21 21.02
N GLY A 157 -16.25 9.72 21.38
CA GLY A 157 -15.50 10.17 22.56
C GLY A 157 -14.85 11.55 22.36
N GLU A 158 -15.06 12.47 23.31
CA GLU A 158 -14.66 13.89 23.20
C GLU A 158 -13.16 14.09 22.88
N GLU A 159 -12.27 13.38 23.58
CA GLU A 159 -10.81 13.52 23.40
C GLU A 159 -10.35 12.99 22.04
N LEU A 160 -10.81 11.79 21.66
CA LEU A 160 -10.44 11.16 20.39
C LEU A 160 -11.03 11.90 19.20
N ASN A 161 -12.29 12.35 19.31
CA ASN A 161 -12.92 13.17 18.28
C ASN A 161 -12.17 14.49 18.07
N THR A 162 -11.75 15.15 19.15
CA THR A 162 -10.91 16.36 19.08
C THR A 162 -9.59 16.09 18.37
N LEU A 163 -8.93 14.97 18.66
CA LEU A 163 -7.69 14.57 17.98
C LEU A 163 -7.93 14.25 16.49
N GLN A 164 -8.98 13.50 16.17
CA GLN A 164 -9.38 13.18 14.81
C GLN A 164 -9.67 14.47 14.03
N ALA A 165 -10.46 15.39 14.59
CA ALA A 165 -10.75 16.69 13.98
C ALA A 165 -9.45 17.45 13.66
N LYS A 166 -8.57 17.57 14.66
CA LYS A 166 -7.28 18.25 14.52
C LYS A 166 -6.40 17.68 13.39
N GLU A 167 -6.37 16.36 13.25
CA GLU A 167 -5.43 15.67 12.33
C GLU A 167 -6.03 15.36 10.95
N TRP A 168 -7.34 15.07 10.86
CA TRP A 168 -8.02 14.67 9.62
C TRP A 168 -8.70 15.84 8.90
N ASP A 169 -9.22 16.85 9.61
CA ASP A 169 -9.95 17.96 8.98
C ASP A 169 -9.07 18.76 7.99
N PRO A 170 -7.79 19.06 8.27
CA PRO A 170 -6.94 19.77 7.31
C PRO A 170 -6.75 19.01 5.98
N ILE A 171 -6.89 17.68 6.00
CA ILE A 171 -6.77 16.84 4.80
C ILE A 171 -8.11 16.80 4.07
N LEU A 172 -9.22 16.66 4.80
CA LEU A 172 -10.56 16.69 4.24
C LEU A 172 -10.85 18.06 3.59
N GLU A 173 -10.48 19.16 4.23
CA GLU A 173 -10.59 20.52 3.69
C GLU A 173 -9.77 20.69 2.40
N TRP A 174 -8.53 20.20 2.39
CA TRP A 174 -7.69 20.22 1.20
C TRP A 174 -8.32 19.43 0.05
N PHE A 175 -8.86 18.24 0.35
CA PHE A 175 -9.51 17.38 -0.63
C PHE A 175 -10.76 18.04 -1.22
N ASN A 176 -11.61 18.58 -0.34
CA ASN A 176 -12.80 19.35 -0.69
C ASN A 176 -12.47 20.53 -1.60
N LYS A 177 -11.45 21.33 -1.24
CA LYS A 177 -10.99 22.44 -2.08
C LYS A 177 -10.46 21.98 -3.45
N LYS A 178 -9.75 20.85 -3.52
CA LYS A 178 -9.15 20.35 -4.77
C LYS A 178 -10.20 19.87 -5.76
N PHE A 179 -11.21 19.15 -5.27
CA PHE A 179 -12.23 18.52 -6.12
C PHE A 179 -13.55 19.29 -6.18
N ASP A 180 -13.59 20.49 -5.60
CA ASP A 180 -14.83 21.23 -5.35
C ASP A 180 -15.89 20.32 -4.71
N ALA A 181 -15.42 19.50 -3.77
CA ALA A 181 -16.22 18.56 -3.03
C ALA A 181 -16.65 19.20 -1.71
N ASN A 182 -17.86 18.90 -1.24
CA ASN A 182 -18.38 19.34 0.05
C ASN A 182 -18.64 18.12 0.95
N ILE A 183 -17.66 17.22 1.02
CA ILE A 183 -17.74 16.00 1.80
C ILE A 183 -17.59 16.36 3.27
N LYS A 184 -18.50 15.85 4.10
CA LYS A 184 -18.50 16.07 5.55
C LYS A 184 -18.32 14.73 6.26
N PRO A 185 -17.70 14.73 7.45
CA PRO A 185 -17.70 13.54 8.30
C PRO A 185 -19.14 13.16 8.68
N CYS A 186 -19.40 11.86 8.75
CA CYS A 186 -20.67 11.30 9.16
C CYS A 186 -20.60 10.87 10.64
N PRO A 187 -21.59 11.25 11.47
CA PRO A 187 -21.74 10.67 12.80
C PRO A 187 -22.33 9.26 12.65
N GLY A 188 -21.59 8.24 13.09
CA GLY A 188 -22.06 6.86 13.18
C GLY A 188 -21.64 5.93 12.04
N LEU A 189 -22.23 4.73 12.00
CA LEU A 189 -21.77 3.60 11.20
C LEU A 189 -22.23 3.62 9.73
N PHE A 190 -23.09 4.57 9.36
CA PHE A 190 -23.63 4.66 8.01
C PHE A 190 -22.72 5.50 7.13
N GLY A 191 -22.36 4.97 5.95
CA GLY A 191 -21.42 5.61 5.03
C GLY A 191 -21.87 6.99 4.57
N ALA A 192 -20.89 7.79 4.14
CA ALA A 192 -21.14 9.14 3.66
C ALA A 192 -21.89 9.11 2.32
N ASP A 193 -22.93 9.93 2.19
CA ASP A 193 -23.59 10.14 0.91
C ASP A 193 -22.80 11.15 0.09
N ILE A 194 -22.03 10.65 -0.87
CA ILE A 194 -21.14 11.45 -1.71
C ILE A 194 -21.83 11.73 -3.05
N PRO A 195 -22.09 13.01 -3.39
CA PRO A 195 -22.81 13.35 -4.61
C PRO A 195 -22.14 12.79 -5.87
N ASP A 196 -22.95 12.27 -6.80
CA ASP A 196 -22.46 11.73 -8.08
C ASP A 196 -21.53 12.67 -8.86
N PRO A 197 -21.75 14.01 -8.92
CA PRO A 197 -20.83 14.92 -9.61
C PRO A 197 -19.41 14.94 -9.00
N VAL A 198 -19.30 14.78 -7.68
CA VAL A 198 -18.01 14.70 -6.98
C VAL A 198 -17.33 13.37 -7.34
N ARG A 199 -18.08 12.26 -7.29
CA ARG A 199 -17.57 10.94 -7.66
C ARG A 199 -17.06 10.91 -9.10
N GLU A 200 -17.78 11.52 -10.04
CA GLU A 200 -17.36 11.61 -11.44
C GLU A 200 -16.11 12.49 -11.61
N THR A 201 -15.97 13.55 -10.83
CA THR A 201 -14.77 14.40 -10.87
C THR A 201 -13.53 13.65 -10.38
N ILE A 202 -13.64 12.91 -9.27
CA ILE A 202 -12.55 12.06 -8.76
C ILE A 202 -12.26 10.92 -9.75
N ARG A 203 -13.30 10.34 -10.35
CA ARG A 203 -13.17 9.30 -11.39
C ARG A 203 -12.33 9.78 -12.57
N ARG A 204 -12.67 10.93 -13.15
CA ARG A 204 -11.92 11.53 -14.26
C ARG A 204 -10.48 11.83 -13.87
N TYR A 205 -10.26 12.32 -12.65
CA TYR A 205 -8.92 12.53 -12.11
C TYR A 205 -8.10 11.23 -12.08
N LEU A 206 -8.64 10.15 -11.50
CA LEU A 206 -7.95 8.85 -11.45
C LEU A 206 -7.69 8.28 -12.86
N LEU A 207 -8.62 8.44 -13.79
CA LEU A 207 -8.47 7.97 -15.17
C LEU A 207 -7.49 8.77 -16.01
N SER A 208 -7.09 9.97 -15.57
CA SER A 208 -6.03 10.74 -16.22
C SER A 208 -4.66 10.06 -16.06
N TYR A 209 -4.51 9.21 -15.04
CA TYR A 209 -3.31 8.42 -14.83
C TYR A 209 -3.25 7.19 -15.75
N ASP A 210 -2.03 6.69 -15.94
CA ASP A 210 -1.80 5.42 -16.62
C ASP A 210 -2.27 4.22 -15.76
N VAL A 211 -2.29 3.03 -16.37
CA VAL A 211 -2.75 1.81 -15.70
C VAL A 211 -1.87 1.40 -14.51
N TRP A 212 -0.58 1.74 -14.53
CA TRP A 212 0.36 1.42 -13.45
C TRP A 212 0.06 2.26 -12.21
N ALA A 213 -0.11 3.56 -12.40
CA ALA A 213 -0.49 4.49 -11.36
C ALA A 213 -1.89 4.18 -10.80
N VAL A 214 -2.88 3.86 -11.64
CA VAL A 214 -4.23 3.47 -11.18
C VAL A 214 -4.19 2.21 -10.30
N ASN A 215 -3.40 1.20 -10.66
CA ASN A 215 -3.22 0.03 -9.79
C ASN A 215 -2.49 0.38 -8.48
N GLY A 216 -1.53 1.31 -8.53
CA GLY A 216 -0.89 1.86 -7.35
C GLY A 216 -1.86 2.59 -6.42
N PHE A 217 -2.79 3.37 -6.99
CA PHE A 217 -3.87 4.00 -6.22
C PHE A 217 -4.75 2.96 -5.54
N LEU A 218 -5.25 1.96 -6.27
CA LEU A 218 -6.09 0.92 -5.66
C LEU A 218 -5.34 0.22 -4.52
N TYR A 219 -4.08 -0.15 -4.70
CA TYR A 219 -3.28 -0.78 -3.65
C TYR A 219 -3.12 0.12 -2.41
N GLY A 220 -2.86 1.42 -2.61
CA GLY A 220 -2.78 2.40 -1.53
C GLY A 220 -4.11 2.54 -0.78
N VAL A 221 -5.22 2.61 -1.51
CA VAL A 221 -6.57 2.70 -0.93
C VAL A 221 -6.92 1.44 -0.16
N GLU A 222 -6.58 0.25 -0.66
CA GLU A 222 -6.84 -1.00 0.06
C GLU A 222 -6.04 -1.09 1.37
N ALA A 223 -4.82 -0.56 1.40
CA ALA A 223 -3.94 -0.55 2.56
C ALA A 223 -4.35 0.50 3.60
N LEU A 224 -4.71 1.71 3.16
CA LEU A 224 -5.09 2.82 4.03
C LEU A 224 -6.57 2.86 4.38
N LYS A 225 -7.41 2.12 3.63
CA LYS A 225 -8.88 2.21 3.66
C LYS A 225 -9.41 3.64 3.44
N SER A 226 -8.65 4.43 2.67
CA SER A 226 -8.95 5.84 2.40
C SER A 226 -8.46 6.25 1.01
N VAL A 227 -9.41 6.69 0.18
CA VAL A 227 -9.16 7.34 -1.10
C VAL A 227 -8.52 8.71 -0.86
N ILE A 228 -9.01 9.44 0.15
CA ILE A 228 -8.58 10.80 0.48
C ILE A 228 -7.10 10.81 0.88
N LEU A 229 -6.67 9.94 1.80
CA LEU A 229 -5.26 9.85 2.22
C LEU A 229 -4.36 9.39 1.09
N THR A 230 -4.82 8.43 0.28
CA THR A 230 -4.03 7.91 -0.84
C THR A 230 -3.77 9.00 -1.88
N ILE A 231 -4.79 9.78 -2.24
CA ILE A 231 -4.64 10.92 -3.15
C ILE A 231 -3.77 12.01 -2.52
N ALA A 232 -3.93 12.30 -1.22
CA ALA A 232 -3.08 13.27 -0.52
C ALA A 232 -1.60 12.85 -0.50
N ALA A 233 -1.31 11.57 -0.32
CA ALA A 233 0.05 11.04 -0.36
C ALA A 233 0.64 11.07 -1.78
N ALA A 234 -0.14 10.67 -2.79
CA ALA A 234 0.29 10.68 -4.18
C ALA A 234 0.59 12.10 -4.70
N GLU A 235 -0.20 13.09 -4.27
CA GLU A 235 -0.02 14.51 -4.56
C GLU A 235 1.03 15.19 -3.67
N ARG A 236 1.72 14.42 -2.81
CA ARG A 236 2.74 14.92 -1.86
C ARG A 236 2.22 15.99 -0.90
N LYS A 237 0.91 16.06 -0.68
CA LYS A 237 0.30 16.90 0.37
C LYS A 237 0.70 16.40 1.76
N ILE A 238 0.82 15.09 1.90
CA ILE A 238 1.37 14.41 3.06
C ILE A 238 2.38 13.35 2.61
N THR A 239 3.29 12.97 3.50
CA THR A 239 4.20 11.84 3.29
C THR A 239 3.45 10.50 3.41
N ALA A 240 3.98 9.42 2.82
CA ALA A 240 3.38 8.08 2.95
C ALA A 240 3.34 7.60 4.42
N GLU A 241 4.35 7.94 5.21
CA GLU A 241 4.44 7.65 6.64
C GLU A 241 3.31 8.32 7.41
N LYS A 242 3.10 9.62 7.16
CA LYS A 242 1.98 10.37 7.73
C LYS A 242 0.62 9.82 7.30
N ALA A 243 0.43 9.45 6.03
CA ALA A 243 -0.79 8.83 5.56
C ALA A 243 -1.07 7.52 6.31
N SER A 244 -0.05 6.67 6.47
CA SER A 244 -0.15 5.41 7.21
C SER A 244 -0.41 5.60 8.72
N PHE A 245 0.15 6.64 9.33
CA PHE A 245 -0.13 6.99 10.71
C PHE A 245 -1.59 7.44 10.87
N LEU A 246 -2.05 8.34 10.00
CA LEU A 246 -3.40 8.89 10.05
C LEU A 246 -4.49 7.84 9.80
N SER A 247 -4.25 6.87 8.92
CA SER A 247 -5.19 5.76 8.71
C SER A 247 -5.32 4.83 9.92
N ARG A 248 -4.40 4.92 10.89
CA ARG A 248 -4.41 4.12 12.13
C ARG A 248 -4.54 4.98 13.38
N LEU A 249 -4.92 6.25 13.24
CA LEU A 249 -4.88 7.23 14.34
C LEU A 249 -5.56 6.73 15.63
N GLU A 250 -6.68 6.03 15.50
CA GLU A 250 -7.40 5.42 16.62
C GLU A 250 -6.63 4.28 17.29
N LEU A 251 -6.00 3.40 16.50
CA LEU A 251 -5.16 2.32 17.01
C LEU A 251 -3.93 2.89 17.72
N GLU A 252 -3.33 3.94 17.16
CA GLU A 252 -2.21 4.65 17.78
C GLU A 252 -2.65 5.32 19.09
N TYR A 253 -3.89 5.82 19.16
CA TYR A 253 -4.45 6.41 20.38
C TYR A 253 -4.66 5.39 21.51
N GLN A 254 -5.12 4.18 21.15
CA GLN A 254 -5.34 3.10 22.10
C GLN A 254 -4.06 2.37 22.51
N SER A 255 -2.94 2.63 21.82
CA SER A 255 -1.65 2.01 22.13
C SER A 255 -1.05 2.60 23.41
N PRO A 256 -0.56 1.76 24.34
CA PRO A 256 0.01 2.23 25.62
C PRO A 256 1.27 3.09 25.47
N ASP A 257 1.92 3.05 24.30
CA ASP A 257 3.14 3.79 23.99
C ASP A 257 2.88 5.23 23.48
N MET A 258 1.62 5.68 23.43
CA MET A 258 1.33 7.04 22.97
C MET A 258 1.81 8.05 24.03
N PRO A 259 2.79 8.93 23.73
CA PRO A 259 3.28 9.89 24.71
C PRO A 259 2.15 10.87 25.07
N ALA A 260 1.81 10.95 26.35
CA ALA A 260 0.76 11.80 26.92
C ALA A 260 1.01 13.32 26.80
N THR A 261 1.93 13.74 25.92
CA THR A 261 2.26 15.14 25.69
C THR A 261 2.36 15.37 24.20
N THR A 262 1.72 16.44 23.73
CA THR A 262 1.62 16.92 22.36
C THR A 262 2.98 17.30 21.77
N THR A 263 3.89 16.33 21.67
CA THR A 263 5.03 16.38 20.78
C THR A 263 4.71 15.42 19.66
N HIS A 264 4.44 16.00 18.49
CA HIS A 264 4.38 15.29 17.23
C HIS A 264 5.42 14.15 17.22
N PRO A 265 5.06 12.88 16.93
CA PRO A 265 6.06 11.85 16.73
C PRO A 265 7.11 12.37 15.73
N PRO A 266 8.40 12.00 15.86
CA PRO A 266 9.50 12.64 15.13
C PRO A 266 9.30 12.70 13.60
N TYR A 267 8.44 11.84 13.06
CA TYR A 267 8.05 11.70 11.65
C TYR A 267 7.02 12.74 11.14
N LEU A 268 6.45 13.55 12.03
CA LEU A 268 5.49 14.62 11.71
C LEU A 268 6.16 15.99 11.49
N SER A 269 7.49 16.04 11.56
CA SER A 269 8.26 17.24 11.21
C SER A 269 8.07 17.52 9.72
N THR A 270 7.65 18.74 9.37
CA THR A 270 7.57 19.22 7.99
C THR A 270 8.85 18.86 7.22
N PRO A 271 8.77 18.41 5.96
CA PRO A 271 9.97 18.19 5.16
C PRO A 271 10.78 19.50 5.12
N PRO A 272 12.12 19.43 5.23
CA PRO A 272 12.94 20.63 5.11
C PRO A 272 12.63 21.31 3.76
N PRO A 273 12.62 22.65 3.70
CA PRO A 273 12.41 23.36 2.45
C PRO A 273 13.39 22.82 1.39
N PRO A 274 12.98 22.72 0.11
CA PRO A 274 13.84 22.19 -0.93
C PRO A 274 15.17 22.94 -0.90
N GLN A 275 16.26 22.20 -0.67
CA GLN A 275 17.60 22.76 -0.75
C GLN A 275 17.75 23.32 -2.17
N GLN A 276 17.95 24.63 -2.25
CA GLN A 276 18.22 25.32 -3.50
C GLN A 276 19.57 24.84 -4.01
N HIS A 277 19.56 23.78 -4.81
CA HIS A 277 20.67 23.52 -5.72
C HIS A 277 20.66 24.62 -6.79
N PRO A 278 21.82 25.18 -7.16
CA PRO A 278 21.90 26.20 -8.19
C PRO A 278 21.49 25.60 -9.55
N THR A 279 20.22 25.76 -9.92
CA THR A 279 19.71 25.45 -11.25
C THR A 279 20.06 26.59 -12.19
N THR A 280 21.21 26.46 -12.87
CA THR A 280 21.46 27.22 -14.10
C THR A 280 20.88 26.41 -15.25
N VAL A 281 19.58 26.56 -15.52
CA VAL A 281 18.97 26.11 -16.78
C VAL A 281 17.93 27.17 -17.19
N PRO A 282 18.11 27.86 -18.32
CA PRO A 282 17.19 28.92 -18.73
C PRO A 282 15.86 28.33 -19.23
N SER A 283 14.78 28.70 -18.55
CA SER A 283 13.40 28.43 -18.95
C SER A 283 12.93 29.47 -19.97
N THR A 284 12.75 29.06 -21.22
CA THR A 284 11.89 29.80 -22.16
C THR A 284 11.26 28.79 -23.12
N PHE A 285 9.99 28.48 -22.89
CA PHE A 285 9.09 27.97 -23.93
C PHE A 285 8.23 29.16 -24.39
N PRO A 286 8.09 29.41 -25.71
CA PRO A 286 7.28 30.51 -26.23
C PRO A 286 5.79 30.11 -26.29
N PRO A 287 4.85 31.08 -26.29
CA PRO A 287 3.42 30.80 -26.39
C PRO A 287 3.00 30.55 -27.84
N LEU A 288 2.02 29.65 -28.02
CA LEU A 288 1.34 29.39 -29.28
C LEU A 288 0.23 30.43 -29.50
N THR A 289 0.43 31.30 -30.49
CA THR A 289 -0.65 32.02 -31.19
C THR A 289 -0.34 32.04 -32.69
N SER A 290 -1.42 31.96 -33.48
CA SER A 290 -1.46 31.66 -34.91
C SER A 290 -1.16 32.84 -35.85
N LEU A 291 -0.99 32.47 -37.13
CA LEU A 291 -1.02 33.26 -38.38
C LEU A 291 0.33 33.74 -38.95
N GLY A 292 0.60 33.28 -40.18
CA GLY A 292 1.64 33.82 -41.05
C GLY A 292 2.01 32.87 -42.19
N VAL A 293 1.21 32.85 -43.26
CA VAL A 293 1.55 32.25 -44.56
C VAL A 293 2.77 32.99 -45.15
N ALA A 294 3.81 32.25 -45.56
CA ALA A 294 4.79 32.71 -46.56
C ALA A 294 5.66 31.55 -47.09
N ASP A 295 5.32 31.12 -48.30
CA ASP A 295 6.16 30.77 -49.45
C ASP A 295 7.57 30.18 -49.22
N PHE A 296 7.72 28.89 -49.58
CA PHE A 296 8.99 28.27 -49.96
C PHE A 296 9.08 28.19 -51.50
N PRO A 297 10.21 28.60 -52.12
CA PRO A 297 10.34 28.64 -53.56
C PRO A 297 10.63 27.27 -54.17
N LEU A 298 9.96 27.00 -55.28
CA LEU A 298 10.26 25.91 -56.22
C LEU A 298 11.59 26.18 -56.92
N GLY A 299 12.49 25.20 -56.90
CA GLY A 299 13.71 25.17 -57.71
C GLY A 299 13.84 23.83 -58.42
N PHE A 300 13.29 23.75 -59.63
CA PHE A 300 13.51 22.68 -60.59
C PHE A 300 14.95 22.73 -61.13
N GLY A 301 15.59 21.57 -61.25
CA GLY A 301 16.73 21.34 -62.12
C GLY A 301 16.64 19.92 -62.68
N GLY A 302 16.33 19.79 -63.97
CA GLY A 302 16.22 18.53 -64.68
C GLY A 302 17.28 18.36 -65.78
N VAL A 303 17.06 17.29 -66.56
CA VAL A 303 17.72 16.84 -67.81
C VAL A 303 18.99 15.99 -67.56
N GLY A 304 19.16 14.76 -68.05
CA GLY A 304 18.43 13.97 -69.05
C GLY A 304 19.43 13.39 -70.07
N ALA A 305 19.56 12.06 -70.12
CA ALA A 305 19.89 11.21 -71.28
C ALA A 305 19.68 9.75 -70.88
#